data_AF-A0A2S7P7Y0-F1
#
_entry.id   AF-A0A2S7P7Y0-F1
#
_cell.length_a   1.000
_cell.length_b   1.000
_cell.length_c   1.000
_cell.angle_alpha   90.00
_cell.angle_beta   90.00
_cell.angle_gamma   90.00
#
_symmetry.space_group_name_H-M   'P 1'
#
loop_
_entity.id
_entity.type
_entity.pdbx_description
1 polymer ?
#
loop_
_entity_poly.entity_id
_entity_poly.type
_entity_poly.pdbx_seq_one_letter_code
_entity_poly.pdbx_strand_id
1 'polypeptide(L)'
;MARYHVPEHLAPHIDYITPGVKLTPVKKRSVKVKRGTPYVEKRSNRVVKTYEHQNYTWTPPAVANLSSDLQGCGTNMTPTCIKAMYKIPDATKKTPGNSLGLYEQGDYFAESDIDLFYAEYAPWVPQGTYPIPALIDGANYSVPAYSDLNGGEADIDIDMAYALIYPQTVTLYQVDDQIYEPEEVATTNLFNTFLDALDGSYCNYTAFNETGDNPNIDPVYPDPQPGGWNGTRQCGVFKPTNVISASYGQAEADLPINYSKRQCNEFMKLGLQGISILTASGDYGVGSFPDDGDANGCLGPDGTIFNPQYPGNCPYITSVGGTMLYSYQTVLDAESVMHVNLSGTAQNFTSAGGFSNYFPQPKYQKAAVAKYFATANLTYPYYSEFQVDVNTTTGLYNRLGRGYPDVSANGAEFRAYTDGYDYHYYGSSLASPLFASVLTLINEERFAVGKGPVGFVNPVLYANPQVLNDITNGTNVGCGSEGFKAVKGWDPATGLGTPDYPKMKKLFLELP
;
A
#
# COMPACT_ATOMS: atom_id res chain seq x y z
N MET A 1 4.55 2.92 -43.40
CA MET A 1 5.47 3.04 -42.25
C MET A 1 6.27 4.32 -42.40
N ALA A 2 6.01 5.32 -41.57
CA ALA A 2 6.87 6.52 -41.50
C ALA A 2 8.11 6.18 -40.67
N ARG A 3 9.31 6.47 -41.20
CA ARG A 3 10.58 6.35 -40.47
C ARG A 3 11.21 7.72 -40.42
N TYR A 4 11.70 8.14 -39.26
CA TYR A 4 12.52 9.33 -39.11
C TYR A 4 13.99 8.92 -38.99
N HIS A 5 14.89 9.81 -39.38
CA HIS A 5 16.33 9.62 -39.25
C HIS A 5 16.91 10.84 -38.56
N VAL A 6 17.87 10.62 -37.68
CA VAL A 6 18.56 11.66 -36.92
C VAL A 6 20.03 11.68 -37.36
N PRO A 7 20.63 12.85 -37.60
CA PRO A 7 22.06 12.94 -37.87
C PRO A 7 22.89 12.27 -36.77
N GLU A 8 23.92 11.53 -37.15
CA GLU A 8 24.75 10.72 -36.23
C GLU A 8 25.35 11.53 -35.09
N HIS A 9 25.74 12.79 -35.35
CA HIS A 9 26.29 13.68 -34.34
C HIS A 9 25.27 14.18 -33.31
N LEU A 10 23.96 14.02 -33.56
CA LEU A 10 22.90 14.39 -32.63
C LEU A 10 22.36 13.20 -31.83
N ALA A 11 22.64 11.96 -32.27
CA ALA A 11 22.17 10.74 -31.61
C ALA A 11 22.61 10.59 -30.14
N PRO A 12 23.82 11.01 -29.72
CA PRO A 12 24.23 10.95 -28.31
C PRO A 12 23.58 12.02 -27.42
N HIS A 13 22.91 13.01 -28.02
CA HIS A 13 22.37 14.20 -27.35
C HIS A 13 20.83 14.22 -27.34
N ILE A 14 20.19 13.19 -27.87
CA ILE A 14 18.74 13.09 -28.00
C ILE A 14 18.29 11.81 -27.32
N ASP A 15 17.61 11.95 -26.19
CA ASP A 15 17.07 10.82 -25.43
C ASP A 15 15.79 10.25 -26.07
N TYR A 16 14.95 11.10 -26.69
CA TYR A 16 13.78 10.70 -27.48
C TYR A 16 13.28 11.83 -28.40
N ILE A 17 12.44 11.49 -29.39
CA ILE A 17 11.78 12.45 -30.29
C ILE A 17 10.27 12.37 -30.10
N THR A 18 9.62 13.50 -29.79
CA THR A 18 8.16 13.64 -29.66
C THR A 18 7.65 14.83 -30.48
N PRO A 19 6.47 14.74 -31.13
CA PRO A 19 5.57 13.58 -31.18
C PRO A 19 5.97 12.55 -32.24
N GLY A 20 6.09 11.29 -31.85
CA GLY A 20 5.94 10.16 -32.80
C GLY A 20 4.51 10.06 -33.31
N VAL A 21 4.24 9.17 -34.28
CA VAL A 21 2.88 8.93 -34.82
C VAL A 21 1.92 8.65 -33.66
N LYS A 22 1.17 9.68 -33.25
CA LYS A 22 0.18 9.61 -32.18
C LYS A 22 -1.01 8.80 -32.69
N LEU A 23 -1.21 7.62 -32.11
CA LEU A 23 -2.51 6.96 -32.12
C LEU A 23 -3.30 7.36 -30.87
N THR A 24 -4.59 7.51 -31.08
CA THR A 24 -5.58 8.26 -30.30
C THR A 24 -5.71 7.80 -28.84
N PRO A 25 -6.01 8.68 -27.87
CA PRO A 25 -6.35 8.26 -26.50
C PRO A 25 -7.62 7.39 -26.49
N VAL A 26 -7.67 6.48 -25.51
CA VAL A 26 -8.84 5.67 -25.16
C VAL A 26 -10.06 6.59 -25.01
N LYS A 27 -11.03 6.46 -25.91
CA LYS A 27 -12.36 7.07 -25.71
C LYS A 27 -13.07 6.30 -24.60
N LYS A 28 -13.03 6.79 -23.35
CA LYS A 28 -14.08 6.47 -22.38
C LYS A 28 -15.42 6.85 -23.02
N ARG A 29 -16.41 5.94 -23.02
CA ARG A 29 -17.81 6.31 -23.29
C ARG A 29 -18.16 7.39 -22.27
N SER A 30 -18.44 8.60 -22.73
CA SER A 30 -18.86 9.70 -21.87
C SER A 30 -20.24 9.39 -21.30
N VAL A 31 -20.28 8.89 -20.06
CA VAL A 31 -21.49 8.96 -19.26
C VAL A 31 -21.67 10.43 -18.90
N LYS A 32 -22.68 11.08 -19.50
CA LYS A 32 -23.07 12.43 -19.11
C LYS A 32 -23.54 12.40 -17.65
N VAL A 33 -22.65 12.76 -16.73
CA VAL A 33 -23.04 13.05 -15.35
C VAL A 33 -23.89 14.33 -15.39
N LYS A 34 -25.20 14.18 -15.14
CA LYS A 34 -26.08 15.31 -14.91
C LYS A 34 -25.65 15.99 -13.61
N ARG A 35 -25.35 17.29 -13.69
CA ARG A 35 -25.12 18.17 -12.55
C ARG A 35 -26.41 18.26 -11.71
N GLY A 36 -26.35 17.87 -10.43
CA GLY A 36 -27.39 18.10 -9.41
C GLY A 36 -27.81 16.84 -8.63
N THR A 37 -27.40 16.81 -7.37
CA THR A 37 -27.64 15.88 -6.22
C THR A 37 -29.12 15.47 -6.00
N PRO A 38 -29.43 14.30 -5.39
CA PRO A 38 -29.08 13.96 -3.99
C PRO A 38 -28.44 12.57 -3.82
N TYR A 39 -27.51 12.47 -2.86
CA TYR A 39 -27.06 11.21 -2.24
C TYR A 39 -26.51 10.17 -3.25
N VAL A 40 -25.26 10.34 -3.67
CA VAL A 40 -24.47 9.25 -4.25
C VAL A 40 -23.58 8.74 -3.12
N GLU A 41 -23.75 7.47 -2.77
CA GLU A 41 -22.93 6.76 -1.79
C GLU A 41 -21.45 6.99 -2.09
N LYS A 42 -20.72 7.41 -1.06
CA LYS A 42 -19.28 7.69 -1.11
C LYS A 42 -18.56 6.43 -1.57
N ARG A 43 -17.80 6.54 -2.67
CA ARG A 43 -16.81 5.53 -3.06
C ARG A 43 -15.74 5.51 -1.98
N SER A 44 -15.52 4.35 -1.38
CA SER A 44 -14.50 4.23 -0.36
C SER A 44 -13.59 3.04 -0.65
N ASN A 45 -12.30 3.32 -0.80
CA ASN A 45 -11.18 2.42 -0.54
C ASN A 45 -11.12 2.00 0.95
N ARG A 46 -12.25 1.97 1.67
CA ARG A 46 -12.26 1.71 3.09
C ARG A 46 -11.97 0.24 3.36
N VAL A 47 -11.07 0.03 4.31
CA VAL A 47 -10.90 -1.21 5.05
C VAL A 47 -12.26 -1.80 5.39
N VAL A 48 -12.46 -3.07 5.05
CA VAL A 48 -13.75 -3.71 5.27
C VAL A 48 -13.84 -4.13 6.73
N LYS A 49 -14.81 -3.55 7.45
CA LYS A 49 -15.15 -3.90 8.83
C LYS A 49 -16.32 -4.88 8.83
N THR A 50 -16.25 -5.93 9.62
CA THR A 50 -17.37 -6.86 9.79
C THR A 50 -17.96 -6.77 11.20
N TYR A 51 -19.29 -6.55 11.29
CA TYR A 51 -20.06 -6.59 12.54
C TYR A 51 -20.36 -8.01 13.04
N GLU A 52 -20.12 -9.04 12.22
CA GLU A 52 -20.60 -10.38 12.50
C GLU A 52 -19.63 -11.16 13.39
N HIS A 53 -20.02 -11.29 14.66
CA HIS A 53 -19.85 -12.54 15.38
C HIS A 53 -20.53 -13.67 14.60
N GLN A 54 -19.87 -14.24 13.58
CA GLN A 54 -20.23 -15.58 13.18
C GLN A 54 -19.98 -16.46 14.40
N ASN A 55 -21.07 -16.92 15.02
CA ASN A 55 -21.09 -17.94 16.06
C ASN A 55 -20.59 -19.28 15.48
N TYR A 56 -19.39 -19.30 14.90
CA TYR A 56 -18.62 -20.53 14.91
C TYR A 56 -18.40 -20.84 16.38
N THR A 57 -18.89 -21.98 16.82
CA THR A 57 -18.43 -22.63 18.05
C THR A 57 -16.95 -22.95 17.84
N TRP A 58 -16.12 -21.92 17.96
CA TRP A 58 -14.69 -21.98 17.78
C TRP A 58 -14.11 -22.43 19.11
N THR A 59 -13.47 -23.60 19.08
CA THR A 59 -12.64 -24.05 20.20
C THR A 59 -11.21 -23.76 19.78
N PRO A 60 -10.45 -22.97 20.57
CA PRO A 60 -9.05 -22.72 20.25
C PRO A 60 -8.31 -24.03 19.99
N PRO A 61 -7.42 -24.09 18.99
CA PRO A 61 -6.52 -25.21 18.85
C PRO A 61 -5.75 -25.36 20.17
N ALA A 62 -6.06 -26.42 20.93
CA ALA A 62 -5.41 -26.67 22.21
C ALA A 62 -3.98 -27.17 21.97
N VAL A 63 -3.06 -26.23 21.70
CA VAL A 63 -1.65 -26.53 21.50
C VAL A 63 -0.93 -26.46 22.85
N ALA A 64 -0.34 -27.57 23.28
CA ALA A 64 0.43 -27.63 24.52
C ALA A 64 1.57 -26.59 24.49
N ASN A 65 1.74 -25.85 25.59
CA ASN A 65 2.74 -24.79 25.80
C ASN A 65 2.51 -23.46 25.07
N LEU A 66 1.35 -23.24 24.41
CA LEU A 66 0.98 -21.93 23.90
C LEU A 66 0.07 -21.21 24.91
N SER A 67 0.39 -19.95 25.23
CA SER A 67 -0.43 -19.14 26.14
C SER A 67 -1.82 -18.90 25.55
N SER A 68 -2.83 -18.70 26.40
CA SER A 68 -4.23 -18.64 25.98
C SER A 68 -4.54 -17.49 25.02
N ASP A 69 -3.83 -16.37 25.16
CA ASP A 69 -3.88 -15.20 24.29
C ASP A 69 -3.32 -15.45 22.87
N LEU A 70 -2.48 -16.48 22.71
CA LEU A 70 -1.90 -16.85 21.41
C LEU A 70 -2.63 -18.00 20.70
N GLN A 71 -3.55 -18.67 21.38
CA GLN A 71 -4.32 -19.76 20.78
C GLN A 71 -5.41 -19.25 19.81
N GLY A 72 -5.80 -17.97 19.91
CA GLY A 72 -6.88 -17.36 19.12
C GLY A 72 -6.47 -16.46 17.97
N CYS A 73 -5.19 -16.45 17.59
CA CYS A 73 -4.68 -15.48 16.62
C CYS A 73 -5.25 -15.65 15.20
N GLY A 74 -5.82 -16.81 14.85
CA GLY A 74 -6.50 -17.02 13.57
C GLY A 74 -7.91 -16.43 13.49
N THR A 75 -8.45 -15.89 14.58
CA THR A 75 -9.80 -15.27 14.64
C THR A 75 -9.83 -13.94 15.40
N ASN A 76 -8.80 -13.64 16.19
CA ASN A 76 -8.65 -12.41 16.95
C ASN A 76 -7.17 -12.02 16.88
N MET A 77 -6.77 -11.41 15.77
CA MET A 77 -5.41 -10.95 15.60
C MET A 77 -5.19 -9.71 16.47
N THR A 78 -4.31 -9.84 17.45
CA THR A 78 -3.92 -8.76 18.38
C THR A 78 -2.44 -8.40 18.17
N PRO A 79 -1.96 -7.27 18.72
CA PRO A 79 -0.54 -6.94 18.68
C PRO A 79 0.35 -8.04 19.30
N THR A 80 -0.13 -8.73 20.33
CA THR A 80 0.59 -9.88 20.94
C THR A 80 0.74 -11.04 19.97
N CYS A 81 -0.31 -11.36 19.20
CA CYS A 81 -0.25 -12.36 18.13
C CYS A 81 0.78 -12.00 17.07
N ILE A 82 0.74 -10.75 16.58
CA ILE A 82 1.67 -10.24 15.56
C ILE A 82 3.12 -10.31 16.05
N LYS A 83 3.39 -9.87 17.30
CA LYS A 83 4.71 -9.96 17.91
C LYS A 83 5.20 -11.40 17.98
N ALA A 84 4.33 -12.35 18.34
CA ALA A 84 4.67 -13.77 18.40
C ALA A 84 4.96 -14.37 17.01
N MET A 85 4.11 -14.11 16.01
CA MET A 85 4.25 -14.63 14.65
C MET A 85 5.57 -14.20 14.00
N TYR A 86 5.92 -12.92 14.13
CA TYR A 86 7.09 -12.35 13.47
C TYR A 86 8.30 -12.18 14.37
N LYS A 87 8.20 -12.66 15.62
CA LYS A 87 9.24 -12.60 16.65
C LYS A 87 9.72 -11.15 16.88
N ILE A 88 8.78 -10.21 16.83
CA ILE A 88 9.04 -8.79 17.06
C ILE A 88 9.24 -8.60 18.57
N PRO A 89 10.37 -8.03 19.01
CA PRO A 89 10.63 -7.81 20.42
C PRO A 89 9.80 -6.63 20.94
N ASP A 90 9.69 -6.53 22.26
CA ASP A 90 9.22 -5.28 22.87
C ASP A 90 10.23 -4.16 22.60
N ALA A 91 9.72 -3.04 22.10
CA ALA A 91 10.52 -1.89 21.78
C ALA A 91 10.96 -1.18 23.07
N THR A 92 12.25 -0.85 23.14
CA THR A 92 12.88 -0.24 24.33
C THR A 92 13.73 0.98 23.99
N LYS A 93 13.94 1.22 22.69
CA LYS A 93 14.79 2.28 22.16
C LYS A 93 13.93 3.36 21.52
N LYS A 94 14.44 4.59 21.52
CA LYS A 94 13.79 5.76 20.93
C LYS A 94 14.87 6.76 20.50
N THR A 95 15.35 6.61 19.29
CA THR A 95 16.33 7.53 18.72
C THR A 95 15.61 8.81 18.25
N PRO A 96 16.04 10.01 18.68
CA PRO A 96 15.44 11.26 18.20
C PRO A 96 15.45 11.35 16.68
N GLY A 97 14.29 11.58 16.08
CA GLY A 97 14.12 11.68 14.63
C GLY A 97 13.85 10.35 13.91
N ASN A 98 13.84 9.21 14.61
CA ASN A 98 13.36 7.93 14.06
C ASN A 98 11.86 7.75 14.36
N SER A 99 11.04 8.52 13.64
CA SER A 99 9.58 8.42 13.68
C SER A 99 9.11 7.54 12.52
N LEU A 100 8.06 6.73 12.71
CA LEU A 100 7.34 6.09 11.61
C LEU A 100 6.35 7.10 11.03
N GLY A 101 6.45 7.39 9.73
CA GLY A 101 5.46 8.19 9.01
C GLY A 101 4.26 7.33 8.61
N LEU A 102 3.05 7.84 8.84
CA LEU A 102 1.80 7.31 8.28
C LEU A 102 1.23 8.40 7.36
N TYR A 103 0.90 8.04 6.13
CA TYR A 103 0.22 8.92 5.18
C TYR A 103 -1.27 8.61 5.20
N GLU A 104 -2.07 9.66 5.38
CA GLU A 104 -3.53 9.59 5.41
C GLU A 104 -4.14 10.64 4.48
N GLN A 105 -5.22 10.27 3.79
CA GLN A 105 -6.01 11.17 2.97
C GLN A 105 -7.49 10.73 3.00
N GLY A 106 -8.40 11.66 3.30
CA GLY A 106 -9.84 11.41 3.27
C GLY A 106 -10.38 10.49 4.37
N ASP A 107 -9.54 10.10 5.33
CA ASP A 107 -9.89 9.38 6.55
C ASP A 107 -9.18 10.03 7.76
N TYR A 108 -9.80 9.99 8.93
CA TYR A 108 -9.26 10.58 10.16
C TYR A 108 -9.49 9.65 11.33
N PHE A 109 -8.50 9.60 12.22
CA PHE A 109 -8.64 8.89 13.47
C PHE A 109 -9.45 9.68 14.50
N ALA A 110 -9.98 8.94 15.47
CA ALA A 110 -10.58 9.53 16.67
C ALA A 110 -9.74 9.19 17.90
N GLU A 111 -9.30 10.22 18.63
CA GLU A 111 -8.50 10.06 19.86
C GLU A 111 -9.14 9.09 20.87
N SER A 112 -10.47 9.09 20.98
CA SER A 112 -11.20 8.17 21.87
C SER A 112 -11.15 6.71 21.42
N ASP A 113 -11.09 6.44 20.12
CA ASP A 113 -11.01 5.07 19.59
C ASP A 113 -9.60 4.50 19.80
N ILE A 114 -8.57 5.33 19.55
CA ILE A 114 -7.17 5.00 19.85
C ILE A 114 -6.96 4.69 21.34
N ASP A 115 -7.53 5.50 22.23
CA ASP A 115 -7.44 5.26 23.69
C ASP A 115 -8.12 3.93 24.09
N LEU A 116 -9.27 3.60 23.48
CA LEU A 116 -9.95 2.31 23.69
C LEU A 116 -9.08 1.14 23.23
N PHE A 117 -8.46 1.24 22.05
CA PHE A 117 -7.56 0.21 21.55
C PHE A 117 -6.35 0.01 22.47
N TYR A 118 -5.70 1.08 22.93
CA TYR A 118 -4.58 0.95 23.87
C TYR A 118 -5.00 0.36 25.20
N ALA A 119 -6.18 0.69 25.71
CA ALA A 119 -6.67 0.14 26.97
C ALA A 119 -6.86 -1.39 26.90
N GLU A 120 -7.36 -1.89 25.76
CA GLU A 120 -7.68 -3.30 25.58
C GLU A 120 -6.52 -4.13 25.02
N TYR A 121 -5.91 -3.67 23.91
CA TYR A 121 -5.02 -4.47 23.07
C TYR A 121 -3.55 -4.08 23.14
N ALA A 122 -3.22 -2.88 23.62
CA ALA A 122 -1.85 -2.40 23.74
C ALA A 122 -1.58 -1.59 25.04
N PRO A 123 -1.84 -2.15 26.25
CA PRO A 123 -1.77 -1.40 27.51
C PRO A 123 -0.36 -0.94 27.91
N TRP A 124 0.68 -1.34 27.17
CA TRP A 124 2.03 -0.80 27.31
C TRP A 124 2.21 0.58 26.64
N VAL A 125 1.27 1.00 25.79
CA VAL A 125 1.20 2.35 25.23
C VAL A 125 0.40 3.22 26.21
N PRO A 126 0.97 4.31 26.75
CA PRO A 126 0.22 5.19 27.64
C PRO A 126 -0.97 5.82 26.92
N GLN A 127 -2.10 5.91 27.63
CA GLN A 127 -3.28 6.66 27.19
C GLN A 127 -2.93 8.11 26.87
N GLY A 128 -3.59 8.68 25.86
CA GLY A 128 -3.24 10.00 25.33
C GLY A 128 -1.96 10.05 24.50
N THR A 129 -1.43 8.90 24.06
CA THR A 129 -0.33 8.85 23.11
C THR A 129 -0.88 8.97 21.69
N TYR A 130 -0.66 10.10 21.03
CA TYR A 130 -1.13 10.31 19.66
C TYR A 130 0.03 10.61 18.70
N PRO A 131 -0.17 10.50 17.39
CA PRO A 131 0.84 10.87 16.41
C PRO A 131 1.30 12.34 16.51
N ILE A 132 2.47 12.63 15.96
CA ILE A 132 2.93 14.00 15.75
C ILE A 132 2.27 14.50 14.44
N PRO A 133 1.50 15.60 14.47
CA PRO A 133 0.82 16.10 13.27
C PRO A 133 1.78 16.72 12.26
N ALA A 134 1.67 16.29 11.00
CA ALA A 134 2.23 16.93 9.82
C ALA A 134 1.09 17.23 8.84
N LEU A 135 0.35 18.32 9.12
CA LEU A 135 -0.86 18.69 8.40
C LEU A 135 -0.53 19.46 7.12
N ILE A 136 -0.75 18.81 5.99
CA ILE A 136 -0.39 19.31 4.67
C ILE A 136 -1.60 19.99 4.02
N ASP A 137 -1.36 21.15 3.44
CA ASP A 137 -2.33 21.86 2.59
C ASP A 137 -3.75 22.03 3.14
N GLY A 138 -3.83 22.29 4.46
CA GLY A 138 -5.10 22.58 5.14
C GLY A 138 -5.76 21.39 5.82
N ALA A 139 -5.10 20.22 5.81
CA ALA A 139 -5.54 19.04 6.49
C ALA A 139 -5.88 19.27 7.97
N ASN A 140 -6.94 18.58 8.41
CA ASN A 140 -7.29 18.53 9.82
C ASN A 140 -6.48 17.44 10.55
N TYR A 141 -6.45 17.43 11.88
CA TYR A 141 -5.66 16.43 12.61
C TYR A 141 -6.45 15.17 12.97
N SER A 142 -7.60 15.35 13.60
CA SER A 142 -8.45 14.27 14.11
C SER A 142 -9.91 14.70 14.11
N VAL A 143 -10.82 13.74 14.27
CA VAL A 143 -12.27 13.98 14.33
C VAL A 143 -12.91 13.27 15.53
N PRO A 144 -14.11 13.67 15.97
CA PRO A 144 -14.86 12.89 16.95
C PRO A 144 -15.21 11.49 16.40
N ALA A 145 -15.32 10.50 17.30
CA ALA A 145 -15.59 9.10 16.93
C ALA A 145 -16.80 8.90 16.01
N TYR A 146 -17.87 9.67 16.25
CA TYR A 146 -19.12 9.61 15.47
C TYR A 146 -19.08 10.32 14.11
N SER A 147 -17.93 10.87 13.72
CA SER A 147 -17.77 11.59 12.45
C SER A 147 -17.80 10.62 11.26
N ASP A 148 -18.50 10.97 10.18
CA ASP A 148 -18.48 10.20 8.93
C ASP A 148 -17.08 10.16 8.26
N LEU A 149 -16.18 11.04 8.69
CA LEU A 149 -14.77 11.10 8.26
C LEU A 149 -13.87 10.15 9.07
N ASN A 150 -14.39 9.56 10.15
CA ASN A 150 -13.75 8.44 10.82
C ASN A 150 -14.17 7.14 10.12
N GLY A 151 -13.48 6.78 9.04
CA GLY A 151 -13.68 5.51 8.35
C GLY A 151 -12.82 4.38 8.90
N GLY A 152 -11.92 4.65 9.85
CA GLY A 152 -11.10 3.71 10.61
C GLY A 152 -9.84 3.20 9.93
N GLU A 153 -9.48 3.71 8.74
CA GLU A 153 -8.18 3.42 8.14
C GLU A 153 -7.07 4.10 8.97
N ALA A 154 -7.26 5.39 9.25
CA ALA A 154 -6.30 6.13 10.07
C ALA A 154 -6.19 5.56 11.50
N ASP A 155 -7.28 5.07 12.10
CA ASP A 155 -7.22 4.43 13.42
C ASP A 155 -6.37 3.16 13.40
N ILE A 156 -6.61 2.24 12.46
CA ILE A 156 -5.87 0.96 12.44
C ILE A 156 -4.40 1.14 12.07
N ASP A 157 -4.05 2.11 11.22
CA ASP A 157 -2.67 2.41 10.88
C ASP A 157 -1.90 2.93 12.11
N ILE A 158 -2.52 3.80 12.90
CA ILE A 158 -1.98 4.33 14.16
C ILE A 158 -1.88 3.23 15.23
N ASP A 159 -2.94 2.44 15.40
CA ASP A 159 -3.02 1.34 16.36
C ASP A 159 -1.94 0.29 16.10
N MET A 160 -1.83 -0.16 14.84
CA MET A 160 -0.81 -1.11 14.40
C MET A 160 0.60 -0.57 14.66
N ALA A 161 0.86 0.68 14.28
CA ALA A 161 2.16 1.30 14.45
C ALA A 161 2.56 1.37 15.93
N TYR A 162 1.78 2.08 16.76
CA TYR A 162 2.15 2.31 18.16
C TYR A 162 2.21 1.03 18.98
N ALA A 163 1.31 0.07 18.75
CA ALA A 163 1.35 -1.20 19.48
C ALA A 163 2.65 -1.98 19.26
N LEU A 164 3.30 -1.81 18.11
CA LEU A 164 4.55 -2.48 17.77
C LEU A 164 5.80 -1.66 18.12
N ILE A 165 5.77 -0.32 17.96
CA ILE A 165 7.00 0.50 18.00
C ILE A 165 7.21 1.30 19.30
N TYR A 166 6.18 1.47 20.14
CA TYR A 166 6.28 2.30 21.35
C TYR A 166 7.44 1.83 22.27
N PRO A 167 8.39 2.71 22.68
CA PRO A 167 8.24 4.15 22.90
C PRO A 167 8.64 5.08 21.74
N GLN A 168 8.89 4.55 20.54
CA GLN A 168 9.11 5.37 19.34
C GLN A 168 7.88 6.21 19.00
N THR A 169 8.04 7.22 18.14
CA THR A 169 6.96 8.12 17.74
C THR A 169 6.41 7.73 16.38
N VAL A 170 5.16 8.13 16.16
CA VAL A 170 4.53 8.16 14.84
C VAL A 170 4.39 9.62 14.40
N THR A 171 4.59 9.89 13.12
CA THR A 171 4.29 11.17 12.47
C THR A 171 3.16 10.95 11.48
N LEU A 172 2.04 11.66 11.66
CA LEU A 172 0.87 11.55 10.80
C LEU A 172 0.93 12.64 9.73
N TYR A 173 1.13 12.22 8.49
CA TYR A 173 1.05 13.07 7.31
C TYR A 173 -0.38 13.05 6.77
N GLN A 174 -1.25 13.88 7.34
CA GLN A 174 -2.58 14.12 6.81
C GLN A 174 -2.47 15.14 5.67
N VAL A 175 -3.06 14.83 4.52
CA VAL A 175 -3.04 15.74 3.36
C VAL A 175 -4.42 16.25 3.00
N ASP A 176 -4.39 17.48 2.48
CA ASP A 176 -5.49 18.19 1.86
C ASP A 176 -6.65 18.53 2.82
N ASP A 177 -7.37 19.61 2.53
CA ASP A 177 -8.51 20.01 3.36
C ASP A 177 -9.71 19.08 3.19
N GLN A 178 -10.69 19.21 4.11
CA GLN A 178 -11.87 18.35 4.16
C GLN A 178 -12.83 18.49 2.97
N ILE A 179 -12.52 19.38 2.02
CA ILE A 179 -13.29 19.57 0.80
C ILE A 179 -12.65 18.77 -0.34
N TYR A 180 -11.33 18.87 -0.52
CA TYR A 180 -10.62 18.13 -1.54
C TYR A 180 -10.49 16.65 -1.23
N GLU A 181 -10.07 16.31 -0.01
CA GLU A 181 -9.71 14.94 0.35
C GLU A 181 -10.78 13.87 -0.01
N PRO A 182 -12.11 14.07 0.16
CA PRO A 182 -13.07 13.00 -0.09
C PRO A 182 -13.34 12.83 -1.59
N GLU A 183 -13.12 13.89 -2.37
CA GLU A 183 -13.25 13.86 -3.83
C GLU A 183 -12.03 13.16 -4.47
N GLU A 184 -10.86 13.34 -3.89
CA GLU A 184 -9.59 12.83 -4.43
C GLU A 184 -9.40 11.34 -4.23
N VAL A 185 -9.72 10.83 -3.03
CA VAL A 185 -9.76 9.38 -2.75
C VAL A 185 -10.75 8.67 -3.68
N ALA A 186 -11.78 9.38 -4.15
CA ALA A 186 -12.81 8.82 -5.03
C ALA A 186 -12.49 8.92 -6.53
N THR A 187 -11.43 9.64 -6.94
CA THR A 187 -11.20 10.00 -8.35
C THR A 187 -9.79 9.72 -8.86
N THR A 188 -8.75 10.48 -8.45
CA THR A 188 -7.46 10.43 -9.17
C THR A 188 -6.21 10.98 -8.46
N ASN A 189 -6.29 11.70 -7.33
CA ASN A 189 -5.08 12.32 -6.76
C ASN A 189 -4.65 11.67 -5.44
N LEU A 190 -3.71 10.73 -5.52
CA LEU A 190 -3.01 10.20 -4.37
C LEU A 190 -1.54 10.63 -4.42
N PHE A 191 -0.99 10.97 -3.25
CA PHE A 191 0.42 11.28 -2.98
C PHE A 191 1.01 12.57 -3.57
N ASN A 192 0.39 13.30 -4.50
CA ASN A 192 1.09 14.43 -5.11
C ASN A 192 1.34 15.59 -4.13
N THR A 193 0.32 16.02 -3.38
CA THR A 193 0.41 17.07 -2.34
C THR A 193 1.34 16.65 -1.20
N PHE A 194 1.27 15.37 -0.82
CA PHE A 194 2.23 14.75 0.10
C PHE A 194 3.68 14.91 -0.37
N LEU A 195 3.97 14.51 -1.61
CA LEU A 195 5.31 14.55 -2.16
C LEU A 195 5.81 15.98 -2.35
N ASP A 196 4.93 16.91 -2.75
CA ASP A 196 5.21 18.34 -2.80
C ASP A 196 5.65 18.87 -1.43
N ALA A 197 4.94 18.50 -0.37
CA ALA A 197 5.23 18.94 0.98
C ALA A 197 6.53 18.34 1.56
N LEU A 198 6.93 17.14 1.12
CA LEU A 198 8.18 16.49 1.53
C LEU A 198 9.42 16.96 0.76
N ASP A 199 9.28 17.22 -0.54
CA ASP A 199 10.37 17.69 -1.39
C ASP A 199 9.92 18.89 -2.24
N GLY A 200 10.29 20.09 -1.82
CA GLY A 200 9.90 21.32 -2.51
C GLY A 200 10.47 21.46 -3.93
N SER A 201 11.45 20.63 -4.33
CA SER A 201 11.88 20.54 -5.73
C SER A 201 10.84 19.84 -6.61
N TYR A 202 10.04 18.93 -6.05
CA TYR A 202 8.99 18.20 -6.76
C TYR A 202 7.92 19.15 -7.30
N CYS A 203 7.53 20.16 -6.52
CA CYS A 203 6.57 21.21 -6.88
C CYS A 203 6.76 21.86 -8.26
N ASN A 204 7.98 21.86 -8.79
CA ASN A 204 8.31 22.41 -10.12
C ASN A 204 9.14 21.43 -10.98
N TYR A 205 9.27 20.18 -10.54
CA TYR A 205 10.07 19.16 -11.23
C TYR A 205 9.40 18.77 -12.55
N THR A 206 10.17 18.83 -13.65
CA THR A 206 9.74 18.42 -14.98
C THR A 206 10.29 17.03 -15.31
N ALA A 207 9.40 16.10 -15.63
CA ALA A 207 9.75 14.79 -16.18
C ALA A 207 8.59 14.23 -17.02
N PHE A 208 8.91 13.46 -18.06
CA PHE A 208 7.92 12.81 -18.92
C PHE A 208 6.87 13.76 -19.55
N ASN A 209 7.26 15.02 -19.81
CA ASN A 209 6.40 16.11 -20.27
C ASN A 209 5.32 16.56 -19.25
N GLU A 210 5.44 16.20 -17.99
CA GLU A 210 4.67 16.75 -16.87
C GLU A 210 5.58 17.71 -16.08
N THR A 211 5.03 18.84 -15.59
CA THR A 211 5.76 19.81 -14.76
C THR A 211 4.88 20.22 -13.59
N GLY A 212 5.38 20.03 -12.36
CA GLY A 212 4.61 20.36 -11.16
C GLY A 212 3.26 19.64 -11.13
N ASP A 213 2.27 20.31 -10.53
CA ASP A 213 0.89 19.83 -10.47
C ASP A 213 0.24 19.79 -11.85
N ASN A 214 -0.48 18.71 -12.11
CA ASN A 214 -1.38 18.57 -13.24
C ASN A 214 -2.74 19.19 -12.86
N PRO A 215 -3.14 20.32 -13.48
CA PRO A 215 -4.33 21.08 -13.06
C PRO A 215 -5.67 20.38 -13.37
N ASN A 216 -5.64 19.20 -14.00
CA ASN A 216 -6.84 18.39 -14.23
C ASN A 216 -6.98 17.25 -13.23
N ILE A 217 -5.97 17.03 -12.38
CA ILE A 217 -5.89 15.90 -11.46
C ILE A 217 -5.64 16.40 -10.03
N ASP A 218 -4.65 17.28 -9.86
CA ASP A 218 -4.19 17.74 -8.55
C ASP A 218 -5.00 18.96 -8.06
N PRO A 219 -5.14 19.13 -6.73
CA PRO A 219 -5.72 20.30 -6.09
C PRO A 219 -5.06 21.59 -6.48
N VAL A 220 -5.82 22.67 -6.34
CA VAL A 220 -5.30 24.02 -6.51
C VAL A 220 -5.45 24.76 -5.21
N TYR A 221 -4.32 25.23 -4.67
CA TYR A 221 -4.29 26.06 -3.47
C TYR A 221 -3.90 27.51 -3.79
N PRO A 222 -4.54 28.54 -3.17
CA PRO A 222 -5.65 28.44 -2.22
C PRO A 222 -6.90 27.77 -2.80
N ASP A 223 -7.59 26.95 -2.01
CA ASP A 223 -8.78 26.23 -2.46
C ASP A 223 -9.87 27.24 -2.85
N PRO A 224 -10.31 27.28 -4.12
CA PRO A 224 -11.32 28.23 -4.58
C PRO A 224 -12.73 27.93 -4.06
N GLN A 225 -12.97 26.77 -3.44
CA GLN A 225 -14.28 26.37 -2.97
C GLN A 225 -14.70 27.12 -1.68
N PRO A 226 -16.00 27.39 -1.48
CA PRO A 226 -16.47 28.03 -0.25
C PRO A 226 -16.13 27.20 0.98
N GLY A 227 -15.31 27.75 1.89
CA GLY A 227 -14.84 27.06 3.09
C GLY A 227 -13.50 26.34 2.93
N GLY A 228 -12.95 26.35 1.72
CA GLY A 228 -11.66 25.77 1.39
C GLY A 228 -10.49 26.44 2.08
N TRP A 229 -9.38 25.72 2.18
CA TRP A 229 -8.17 26.24 2.81
C TRP A 229 -7.57 27.40 2.00
N ASN A 230 -7.49 28.57 2.63
CA ASN A 230 -7.01 29.80 1.98
C ASN A 230 -5.46 29.95 2.00
N GLY A 231 -4.73 28.89 2.34
CA GLY A 231 -3.28 28.91 2.38
C GLY A 231 -2.66 28.72 1.00
N THR A 232 -1.35 29.00 0.91
CA THR A 232 -0.56 28.67 -0.29
C THR A 232 -0.10 27.23 -0.23
N ARG A 233 -0.15 26.51 -1.36
CA ARG A 233 0.39 25.15 -1.50
C ARG A 233 1.75 25.01 -0.82
N GLN A 234 1.90 23.98 -0.02
CA GLN A 234 3.09 23.67 0.76
C GLN A 234 4.10 22.89 -0.08
N CYS A 235 5.31 23.43 -0.18
CA CYS A 235 6.40 22.84 -0.97
C CYS A 235 7.65 22.66 -0.09
N GLY A 236 8.01 21.42 0.23
CA GLY A 236 9.21 21.08 1.01
C GLY A 236 9.19 21.62 2.44
N VAL A 237 8.01 21.67 3.05
CA VAL A 237 7.82 22.22 4.41
C VAL A 237 8.01 21.17 5.49
N PHE A 238 7.93 19.88 5.15
CA PHE A 238 8.14 18.78 6.07
C PHE A 238 9.41 17.99 5.72
N LYS A 239 10.17 17.64 6.76
CA LYS A 239 11.22 16.64 6.62
C LYS A 239 10.58 15.25 6.59
N PRO A 240 10.91 14.40 5.61
CA PRO A 240 10.41 13.02 5.60
C PRO A 240 10.97 12.22 6.79
N THR A 241 10.15 11.32 7.32
CA THR A 241 10.56 10.29 8.26
C THR A 241 11.45 9.22 7.58
N ASN A 242 12.18 8.43 8.36
CA ASN A 242 13.08 7.39 7.81
C ASN A 242 12.30 6.22 7.19
N VAL A 243 11.06 6.01 7.64
CA VAL A 243 10.13 4.98 7.16
C VAL A 243 8.76 5.62 7.05
N ILE A 244 8.10 5.44 5.92
CA ILE A 244 6.75 5.93 5.63
C ILE A 244 5.91 4.74 5.17
N SER A 245 4.74 4.54 5.80
CA SER A 245 3.69 3.63 5.34
C SER A 245 2.53 4.43 4.75
N ALA A 246 1.89 3.86 3.74
CA ALA A 246 0.65 4.37 3.18
C ALA A 246 -0.30 3.24 2.82
N SER A 247 -1.53 3.31 3.30
CA SER A 247 -2.57 2.31 3.08
C SER A 247 -3.54 2.70 1.96
N TYR A 248 -3.05 3.47 0.98
CA TYR A 248 -3.86 4.03 -0.12
C TYR A 248 -3.31 3.65 -1.49
N GLY A 249 -4.23 3.42 -2.44
CA GLY A 249 -3.92 3.10 -3.83
C GLY A 249 -5.13 3.20 -4.74
N GLN A 250 -4.90 3.02 -6.03
CA GLN A 250 -5.92 3.01 -7.10
C GLN A 250 -5.43 2.16 -8.28
N ALA A 251 -6.30 1.87 -9.25
CA ALA A 251 -5.85 1.19 -10.46
C ALA A 251 -4.79 2.01 -11.20
N GLU A 252 -3.75 1.32 -11.67
CA GLU A 252 -2.73 1.92 -12.53
C GLU A 252 -3.37 2.57 -13.78
N ALA A 253 -4.44 1.95 -14.29
CA ALA A 253 -5.18 2.40 -15.47
C ALA A 253 -5.95 3.73 -15.27
N ASP A 254 -6.18 4.16 -14.03
CA ASP A 254 -6.87 5.42 -13.74
C ASP A 254 -5.98 6.64 -13.91
N LEU A 255 -4.66 6.45 -13.79
CA LEU A 255 -3.69 7.53 -13.87
C LEU A 255 -3.03 7.62 -15.25
N PRO A 256 -2.73 8.85 -15.72
CA PRO A 256 -1.85 9.00 -16.88
C PRO A 256 -0.47 8.38 -16.62
N ILE A 257 0.06 7.71 -17.65
CA ILE A 257 1.37 7.03 -17.59
C ILE A 257 2.48 8.00 -17.19
N ASN A 258 2.50 9.21 -17.77
CA ASN A 258 3.55 10.19 -17.51
C ASN A 258 3.47 10.76 -16.10
N TYR A 259 2.26 10.99 -15.59
CA TYR A 259 2.00 11.41 -14.22
C TYR A 259 2.52 10.36 -13.23
N SER A 260 2.12 9.10 -13.40
CA SER A 260 2.56 7.97 -12.56
C SER A 260 4.08 7.79 -12.58
N LYS A 261 4.72 7.94 -13.75
CA LYS A 261 6.18 7.86 -13.88
C LYS A 261 6.90 9.02 -13.21
N ARG A 262 6.37 10.25 -13.31
CA ARG A 262 6.93 11.43 -12.63
C ARG A 262 6.84 11.26 -11.12
N GLN A 263 5.70 10.83 -10.60
CA GLN A 263 5.52 10.58 -9.18
C GLN A 263 6.41 9.43 -8.68
N CYS A 264 6.53 8.35 -9.46
CA CYS A 264 7.44 7.25 -9.12
C CYS A 264 8.94 7.66 -9.14
N ASN A 265 9.33 8.65 -9.96
CA ASN A 265 10.66 9.26 -9.85
C ASN A 265 10.86 10.00 -8.52
N GLU A 266 9.80 10.54 -7.92
CA GLU A 266 9.91 11.19 -6.62
C GLU A 266 10.12 10.18 -5.49
N PHE A 267 9.41 9.05 -5.53
CA PHE A 267 9.70 7.92 -4.64
C PHE A 267 11.15 7.42 -4.78
N MET A 268 11.70 7.42 -6.01
CA MET A 268 13.13 7.14 -6.22
C MET A 268 14.04 8.15 -5.52
N LYS A 269 13.75 9.45 -5.61
CA LYS A 269 14.54 10.50 -4.94
C LYS A 269 14.51 10.32 -3.43
N LEU A 270 13.35 10.03 -2.84
CA LEU A 270 13.23 9.74 -1.42
C LEU A 270 13.99 8.45 -1.03
N GLY A 271 13.90 7.40 -1.84
CA GLY A 271 14.68 6.18 -1.66
C GLY A 271 16.20 6.42 -1.66
N LEU A 272 16.69 7.30 -2.55
CA LEU A 272 18.11 7.72 -2.60
C LEU A 272 18.54 8.54 -1.37
N GLN A 273 17.59 9.21 -0.70
CA GLN A 273 17.82 9.91 0.57
C GLN A 273 17.83 8.97 1.78
N GLY A 274 17.68 7.66 1.57
CA GLY A 274 17.69 6.67 2.65
C GLY A 274 16.34 6.52 3.35
N ILE A 275 15.24 6.88 2.69
CA ILE A 275 13.88 6.72 3.19
C ILE A 275 13.29 5.40 2.69
N SER A 276 12.64 4.66 3.58
CA SER A 276 11.86 3.48 3.23
C SER A 276 10.41 3.90 2.99
N ILE A 277 9.86 3.65 1.81
CA ILE A 277 8.45 3.93 1.51
C ILE A 277 7.75 2.60 1.24
N LEU A 278 6.71 2.33 2.00
CA LEU A 278 5.92 1.13 1.95
C LEU A 278 4.48 1.48 1.61
N THR A 279 3.86 0.70 0.74
CA THR A 279 2.45 0.88 0.43
C THR A 279 1.71 -0.45 0.44
N ALA A 280 0.48 -0.43 0.92
CA ALA A 280 -0.45 -1.54 0.74
C ALA A 280 -0.54 -1.92 -0.74
N SER A 281 -0.64 -3.22 -1.04
CA SER A 281 -0.74 -3.71 -2.42
C SER A 281 -2.14 -3.54 -3.02
N GLY A 282 -3.17 -3.45 -2.17
CA GLY A 282 -4.59 -3.53 -2.50
C GLY A 282 -5.22 -4.86 -2.07
N ASP A 283 -6.56 -4.92 -2.15
CA ASP A 283 -7.36 -5.96 -1.46
C ASP A 283 -8.34 -6.74 -2.35
N TYR A 284 -8.20 -6.62 -3.68
CA TYR A 284 -9.08 -7.25 -4.67
C TYR A 284 -8.32 -8.14 -5.66
N GLY A 285 -7.24 -8.76 -5.19
CA GLY A 285 -6.47 -9.76 -5.91
C GLY A 285 -5.82 -9.25 -7.20
N VAL A 286 -6.10 -9.91 -8.32
CA VAL A 286 -5.60 -9.48 -9.64
C VAL A 286 -6.41 -8.34 -10.26
N GLY A 287 -7.51 -7.92 -9.64
CA GLY A 287 -8.34 -6.79 -10.05
C GLY A 287 -8.11 -5.54 -9.19
N SER A 288 -8.85 -4.49 -9.52
CA SER A 288 -9.05 -3.32 -8.66
C SER A 288 -10.31 -3.48 -7.83
N PHE A 289 -10.65 -2.46 -7.05
CA PHE A 289 -11.90 -2.45 -6.30
C PHE A 289 -13.12 -2.51 -7.23
N PRO A 290 -14.26 -3.05 -6.77
CA PRO A 290 -15.48 -3.16 -7.56
C PRO A 290 -15.93 -1.80 -8.13
N ASP A 291 -16.48 -1.83 -9.35
CA ASP A 291 -16.89 -0.66 -10.14
C ASP A 291 -15.73 0.28 -10.60
N ASP A 292 -14.48 -0.14 -10.43
CA ASP A 292 -13.32 0.45 -11.09
C ASP A 292 -13.04 -0.22 -12.45
N GLY A 293 -13.30 0.51 -13.53
CA GLY A 293 -13.25 -0.01 -14.90
C GLY A 293 -14.49 -0.84 -15.27
N ASP A 294 -14.73 -1.94 -14.57
CA ASP A 294 -15.91 -2.83 -14.69
C ASP A 294 -16.43 -3.21 -13.29
N ALA A 295 -17.60 -3.84 -13.21
CA ALA A 295 -18.27 -4.19 -11.95
C ALA A 295 -17.42 -5.06 -11.01
N ASN A 296 -16.47 -5.83 -11.57
CA ASN A 296 -15.55 -6.69 -10.83
C ASN A 296 -14.14 -6.09 -10.66
N GLY A 297 -13.92 -4.82 -11.02
CA GLY A 297 -12.63 -4.14 -10.89
C GLY A 297 -11.60 -4.48 -11.97
N CYS A 298 -12.00 -5.23 -13.01
CA CYS A 298 -11.09 -5.74 -14.03
C CYS A 298 -11.13 -4.90 -15.32
N LEU A 299 -10.10 -5.06 -16.15
CA LEU A 299 -9.95 -4.34 -17.40
C LEU A 299 -10.52 -5.14 -18.59
N GLY A 300 -10.66 -4.43 -19.71
CA GLY A 300 -11.08 -4.99 -20.99
C GLY A 300 -12.59 -5.11 -21.15
N PRO A 301 -13.07 -5.35 -22.38
CA PRO A 301 -14.50 -5.36 -22.70
C PRO A 301 -15.26 -6.52 -22.04
N ASP A 302 -14.55 -7.59 -21.70
CA ASP A 302 -15.11 -8.78 -21.06
C ASP A 302 -14.91 -8.80 -19.53
N GLY A 303 -14.26 -7.77 -18.95
CA GLY A 303 -14.01 -7.70 -17.51
C GLY A 303 -13.09 -8.82 -16.99
N THR A 304 -12.10 -9.24 -17.77
CA THR A 304 -11.22 -10.39 -17.44
C THR A 304 -9.74 -10.05 -17.38
N ILE A 305 -9.32 -8.91 -17.91
CA ILE A 305 -7.90 -8.50 -17.91
C ILE A 305 -7.54 -7.98 -16.52
N PHE A 306 -6.39 -8.40 -16.00
CA PHE A 306 -5.94 -8.03 -14.66
C PHE A 306 -5.65 -6.53 -14.57
N ASN A 307 -6.00 -5.93 -13.44
CA ASN A 307 -5.94 -4.49 -13.20
C ASN A 307 -4.94 -4.16 -12.09
N PRO A 308 -3.65 -3.97 -12.42
CA PRO A 308 -2.62 -3.75 -11.41
C PRO A 308 -2.81 -2.43 -10.66
N GLN A 309 -2.39 -2.40 -9.40
CA GLN A 309 -2.57 -1.27 -8.47
C GLN A 309 -1.35 -0.35 -8.42
N TYR A 310 -1.60 0.96 -8.31
CA TYR A 310 -0.62 2.02 -8.11
C TYR A 310 -0.87 2.72 -6.75
N PRO A 311 0.16 3.11 -5.99
CA PRO A 311 1.59 3.08 -6.30
C PRO A 311 2.28 1.73 -6.06
N GLY A 312 1.58 0.69 -5.60
CA GLY A 312 2.13 -0.65 -5.31
C GLY A 312 3.07 -1.20 -6.38
N ASN A 313 2.78 -0.91 -7.65
CA ASN A 313 3.58 -1.35 -8.79
C ASN A 313 4.75 -0.44 -9.20
N CYS A 314 4.98 0.71 -8.54
CA CYS A 314 6.17 1.53 -8.73
C CYS A 314 7.42 0.76 -8.23
N PRO A 315 8.52 0.71 -9.01
CA PRO A 315 9.73 -0.05 -8.65
C PRO A 315 10.57 0.55 -7.52
N TYR A 316 10.24 1.73 -7.00
CA TYR A 316 11.02 2.44 -5.98
C TYR A 316 10.34 2.53 -4.61
N ILE A 317 9.23 1.81 -4.45
CA ILE A 317 8.56 1.60 -3.17
C ILE A 317 8.59 0.11 -2.82
N THR A 318 8.36 -0.21 -1.56
CA THR A 318 8.16 -1.59 -1.09
C THR A 318 6.66 -1.87 -1.05
N SER A 319 6.14 -2.66 -1.97
CA SER A 319 4.71 -3.05 -1.94
C SER A 319 4.49 -4.20 -0.96
N VAL A 320 3.47 -4.06 -0.11
CA VAL A 320 3.20 -4.99 0.99
C VAL A 320 1.83 -5.66 0.79
N GLY A 321 1.84 -6.97 0.58
CA GLY A 321 0.64 -7.80 0.46
C GLY A 321 0.07 -8.31 1.78
N GLY A 322 -1.15 -8.82 1.73
CA GLY A 322 -1.85 -9.41 2.85
C GLY A 322 -1.65 -10.93 2.97
N THR A 323 -1.48 -11.41 4.19
CA THR A 323 -1.50 -12.83 4.56
C THR A 323 -2.47 -13.06 5.70
N MET A 324 -2.84 -14.31 5.96
CA MET A 324 -3.71 -14.65 7.07
C MET A 324 -3.37 -16.00 7.70
N LEU A 325 -3.80 -16.16 8.95
CA LEU A 325 -4.01 -17.45 9.58
C LEU A 325 -5.49 -17.82 9.42
N TYR A 326 -5.78 -19.10 9.18
CA TYR A 326 -7.14 -19.62 9.28
C TYR A 326 -7.56 -19.78 10.74
N SER A 327 -8.86 -19.82 11.00
CA SER A 327 -9.41 -19.93 12.36
C SER A 327 -8.91 -21.14 13.16
N TYR A 328 -8.53 -22.24 12.49
CA TYR A 328 -7.98 -23.44 13.14
C TYR A 328 -6.45 -23.43 13.29
N GLN A 329 -5.78 -22.34 12.89
CA GLN A 329 -4.34 -22.17 12.96
C GLN A 329 -3.93 -21.27 14.14
N THR A 330 -2.66 -21.39 14.52
CA THR A 330 -2.01 -20.62 15.58
C THR A 330 -0.78 -19.91 15.05
N VAL A 331 -0.12 -19.11 15.90
CA VAL A 331 1.15 -18.43 15.58
C VAL A 331 2.32 -19.37 15.24
N LEU A 332 2.15 -20.69 15.43
CA LEU A 332 3.14 -21.71 15.09
C LEU A 332 2.94 -22.29 13.68
N ASP A 333 1.80 -22.03 13.06
CA ASP A 333 1.45 -22.50 11.73
C ASP A 333 1.94 -21.52 10.65
N ALA A 334 2.08 -22.02 9.42
CA ALA A 334 2.39 -21.17 8.29
C ALA A 334 1.16 -20.36 7.86
N GLU A 335 1.38 -19.07 7.61
CA GLU A 335 0.39 -18.19 7.01
C GLU A 335 0.09 -18.58 5.56
N SER A 336 -1.04 -18.08 5.07
CA SER A 336 -1.55 -18.29 3.71
C SER A 336 -1.79 -16.94 3.03
N VAL A 337 -1.90 -16.90 1.71
CA VAL A 337 -2.40 -15.69 1.00
C VAL A 337 -3.72 -15.26 1.66
N MET A 338 -3.85 -13.98 2.00
CA MET A 338 -5.10 -13.46 2.55
C MET A 338 -6.21 -13.67 1.52
N HIS A 339 -7.27 -14.38 1.89
CA HIS A 339 -8.46 -14.56 1.06
C HIS A 339 -9.66 -14.80 1.97
N VAL A 340 -10.53 -13.81 2.03
CA VAL A 340 -11.67 -13.73 2.94
C VAL A 340 -12.93 -13.35 2.18
N ASN A 341 -14.06 -13.90 2.59
CA ASN A 341 -15.37 -13.51 2.08
C ASN A 341 -16.04 -12.61 3.10
N LEU A 342 -16.05 -11.31 2.82
CA LEU A 342 -16.61 -10.29 3.70
C LEU A 342 -18.02 -9.85 3.27
N SER A 343 -18.69 -10.68 2.44
CA SER A 343 -20.01 -10.42 1.84
C SER A 343 -20.03 -9.20 0.90
N GLY A 344 -21.20 -8.93 0.28
CA GLY A 344 -21.40 -7.75 -0.57
C GLY A 344 -20.44 -7.69 -1.77
N THR A 345 -19.83 -6.53 -1.98
CA THR A 345 -18.80 -6.30 -3.01
C THR A 345 -17.42 -6.84 -2.60
N ALA A 346 -17.21 -7.19 -1.33
CA ALA A 346 -15.98 -7.74 -0.77
C ALA A 346 -16.01 -9.28 -0.60
N GLN A 347 -16.75 -9.99 -1.47
CA GLN A 347 -16.86 -11.45 -1.43
C GLN A 347 -15.54 -12.18 -1.73
N ASN A 348 -14.64 -11.53 -2.49
CA ASN A 348 -13.33 -12.06 -2.86
C ASN A 348 -12.23 -11.11 -2.36
N PHE A 349 -12.27 -10.75 -1.08
CA PHE A 349 -11.31 -9.83 -0.48
C PHE A 349 -9.98 -10.57 -0.28
N THR A 350 -8.95 -10.17 -1.02
CA THR A 350 -7.70 -10.95 -1.12
C THR A 350 -6.50 -10.09 -1.49
N SER A 351 -5.31 -10.49 -1.05
CA SER A 351 -4.06 -9.76 -1.28
C SER A 351 -3.86 -9.43 -2.75
N ALA A 352 -3.79 -8.14 -3.10
CA ALA A 352 -3.59 -7.75 -4.47
C ALA A 352 -2.15 -7.97 -4.94
N GLY A 353 -2.02 -8.31 -6.22
CA GLY A 353 -0.71 -8.58 -6.80
C GLY A 353 -0.79 -8.98 -8.26
N GLY A 354 0.30 -8.74 -8.98
CA GLY A 354 0.33 -8.97 -10.41
C GLY A 354 1.53 -8.32 -11.08
N PHE A 355 1.34 -7.88 -12.32
CA PHE A 355 2.41 -7.27 -13.13
C PHE A 355 1.93 -5.95 -13.73
N SER A 356 2.74 -4.91 -13.54
CA SER A 356 2.49 -3.55 -14.04
C SER A 356 2.33 -3.46 -15.57
N ASN A 357 1.45 -2.59 -16.02
CA ASN A 357 1.32 -2.17 -17.42
C ASN A 357 2.16 -0.93 -17.74
N TYR A 358 2.69 -0.18 -16.77
CA TYR A 358 3.46 1.05 -16.99
C TYR A 358 4.96 0.90 -16.74
N PHE A 359 5.34 0.09 -15.74
CA PHE A 359 6.68 -0.02 -15.21
C PHE A 359 7.33 -1.36 -15.58
N PRO A 360 8.52 -1.36 -16.20
CA PRO A 360 9.23 -2.59 -16.50
C PRO A 360 9.83 -3.23 -15.25
N GLN A 361 10.08 -4.55 -15.32
CA GLN A 361 10.76 -5.27 -14.24
C GLN A 361 12.10 -4.61 -13.86
N PRO A 362 12.27 -4.17 -12.60
CA PRO A 362 13.53 -3.63 -12.14
C PRO A 362 14.58 -4.74 -12.03
N LYS A 363 15.87 -4.37 -12.16
CA LYS A 363 16.98 -5.34 -12.20
C LYS A 363 17.03 -6.26 -10.99
N TYR A 364 16.74 -5.74 -9.80
CA TYR A 364 16.76 -6.53 -8.55
C TYR A 364 15.72 -7.66 -8.54
N GLN A 365 14.66 -7.55 -9.36
CA GLN A 365 13.52 -8.46 -9.34
C GLN A 365 13.59 -9.57 -10.39
N LYS A 366 14.32 -9.34 -11.49
CA LYS A 366 14.27 -10.20 -12.70
C LYS A 366 14.49 -11.68 -12.43
N ALA A 367 15.42 -12.03 -11.53
CA ALA A 367 15.71 -13.43 -11.20
C ALA A 367 14.54 -14.10 -10.47
N ALA A 368 13.89 -13.39 -9.56
CA ALA A 368 12.74 -13.86 -8.81
C ALA A 368 11.52 -14.08 -9.73
N VAL A 369 11.22 -13.10 -10.58
CA VAL A 369 10.11 -13.18 -11.56
C VAL A 369 10.34 -14.31 -12.58
N ALA A 370 11.56 -14.44 -13.09
CA ALA A 370 11.89 -15.53 -14.02
C ALA A 370 11.70 -16.91 -13.37
N LYS A 371 12.10 -17.07 -12.10
CA LYS A 371 11.89 -18.29 -11.33
C LYS A 371 10.40 -18.58 -11.11
N TYR A 372 9.61 -17.57 -10.76
CA TYR A 372 8.16 -17.71 -10.62
C TYR A 372 7.53 -18.24 -11.90
N PHE A 373 7.78 -17.60 -13.05
CA PHE A 373 7.25 -18.06 -14.32
C PHE A 373 7.69 -19.47 -14.75
N ALA A 374 8.87 -19.92 -14.28
CA ALA A 374 9.36 -21.26 -14.55
C ALA A 374 8.71 -22.35 -13.66
N THR A 375 8.08 -21.97 -12.54
CA THR A 375 7.61 -22.91 -11.50
C THR A 375 6.10 -22.85 -11.25
N ALA A 376 5.46 -21.71 -11.52
CA ALA A 376 4.04 -21.48 -11.26
C ALA A 376 3.10 -22.21 -12.24
N ASN A 377 3.60 -22.75 -13.35
CA ASN A 377 2.81 -23.44 -14.38
C ASN A 377 1.57 -22.66 -14.84
N LEU A 378 1.71 -21.35 -15.06
CA LEU A 378 0.62 -20.50 -15.51
C LEU A 378 0.14 -20.90 -16.91
N THR A 379 -1.18 -21.05 -17.06
CA THR A 379 -1.84 -21.35 -18.34
C THR A 379 -2.53 -20.14 -18.97
N TYR A 380 -2.51 -18.99 -18.30
CA TYR A 380 -3.17 -17.78 -18.80
C TYR A 380 -2.47 -17.21 -20.03
N PRO A 381 -3.22 -16.72 -21.03
CA PRO A 381 -2.64 -15.93 -22.11
C PRO A 381 -2.07 -14.63 -21.53
N TYR A 382 -0.96 -14.17 -22.08
CA TYR A 382 -0.28 -12.96 -21.64
C TYR A 382 0.15 -12.12 -22.84
N TYR A 383 0.33 -10.83 -22.64
CA TYR A 383 0.99 -9.95 -23.59
C TYR A 383 2.37 -9.54 -23.08
N SER A 384 3.21 -9.03 -23.98
CA SER A 384 4.60 -8.68 -23.68
C SER A 384 4.99 -7.39 -24.38
N GLU A 385 4.22 -6.34 -24.10
CA GLU A 385 4.43 -5.00 -24.60
C GLU A 385 3.84 -3.98 -23.61
N PHE A 386 4.36 -2.75 -23.62
CA PHE A 386 3.83 -1.64 -22.84
C PHE A 386 2.93 -0.77 -23.71
N GLN A 387 2.00 -0.03 -23.09
CA GLN A 387 0.97 0.74 -23.80
C GLN A 387 0.06 -0.15 -24.66
N VAL A 388 -0.29 -1.32 -24.14
CA VAL A 388 -1.25 -2.23 -24.76
C VAL A 388 -2.63 -1.59 -24.82
N ASP A 389 -3.38 -1.83 -25.89
CA ASP A 389 -4.81 -1.53 -25.92
C ASP A 389 -5.59 -2.68 -25.29
N VAL A 390 -6.09 -2.45 -24.07
CA VAL A 390 -6.88 -3.42 -23.31
C VAL A 390 -8.20 -3.80 -23.99
N ASN A 391 -8.65 -3.04 -25.01
CA ASN A 391 -9.85 -3.38 -25.78
C ASN A 391 -9.61 -4.45 -26.85
N THR A 392 -8.36 -4.71 -27.22
CA THR A 392 -8.02 -5.57 -28.36
C THR A 392 -7.02 -6.67 -28.03
N THR A 393 -6.33 -6.59 -26.90
CA THR A 393 -5.45 -7.67 -26.42
C THR A 393 -6.24 -8.93 -26.06
N THR A 394 -5.58 -10.08 -26.17
CA THR A 394 -6.13 -11.39 -25.78
C THR A 394 -5.43 -11.98 -24.55
N GLY A 395 -4.43 -11.27 -24.00
CA GLY A 395 -3.73 -11.68 -22.78
C GLY A 395 -4.33 -11.01 -21.54
N LEU A 396 -4.22 -11.69 -20.39
CA LEU A 396 -4.78 -11.22 -19.12
C LEU A 396 -3.83 -10.31 -18.34
N TYR A 397 -2.51 -10.42 -18.57
CA TYR A 397 -1.50 -9.65 -17.84
C TYR A 397 -0.27 -9.33 -18.70
N ASN A 398 0.48 -8.30 -18.30
CA ASN A 398 1.74 -7.92 -18.93
C ASN A 398 2.92 -8.69 -18.35
N ARG A 399 3.49 -9.63 -19.11
CA ARG A 399 4.63 -10.43 -18.63
C ARG A 399 5.93 -9.62 -18.45
N LEU A 400 6.02 -8.42 -19.03
CA LEU A 400 7.21 -7.55 -18.92
C LEU A 400 7.17 -6.61 -17.71
N GLY A 401 6.02 -6.51 -17.05
CA GLY A 401 5.78 -5.57 -15.96
C GLY A 401 6.54 -5.89 -14.68
N ARG A 402 6.82 -4.85 -13.88
CA ARG A 402 7.22 -4.98 -12.47
C ARG A 402 6.19 -5.85 -11.75
N GLY A 403 6.65 -6.94 -11.15
CA GLY A 403 5.78 -7.83 -10.38
C GLY A 403 5.55 -7.29 -8.97
N TYR A 404 4.38 -7.39 -8.38
CA TYR A 404 4.13 -6.95 -6.98
C TYR A 404 3.16 -7.94 -6.30
N PRO A 405 3.13 -8.02 -4.95
CA PRO A 405 3.89 -7.22 -3.98
C PRO A 405 5.37 -7.64 -3.87
N ASP A 406 6.16 -6.89 -3.08
CA ASP A 406 7.55 -7.24 -2.78
C ASP A 406 7.67 -8.14 -1.55
N VAL A 407 6.84 -7.87 -0.55
CA VAL A 407 6.76 -8.60 0.73
C VAL A 407 5.30 -8.70 1.14
N SER A 408 5.02 -9.38 2.25
CA SER A 408 3.70 -9.39 2.85
C SER A 408 3.78 -9.31 4.37
N ALA A 409 2.64 -9.09 5.01
CA ALA A 409 2.44 -9.30 6.44
C ALA A 409 0.97 -9.65 6.70
N ASN A 410 0.62 -9.92 7.96
CA ASN A 410 -0.74 -10.29 8.30
C ASN A 410 -1.69 -9.11 7.98
N GLY A 411 -2.77 -9.43 7.28
CA GLY A 411 -3.77 -8.46 6.86
C GLY A 411 -5.18 -8.86 7.26
N ALA A 412 -5.37 -9.70 8.27
CA ALA A 412 -6.69 -10.26 8.56
C ALA A 412 -6.97 -10.38 10.06
N GLU A 413 -8.25 -10.24 10.42
CA GLU A 413 -8.78 -10.46 11.77
C GLU A 413 -8.21 -9.49 12.83
N PHE A 414 -7.67 -8.33 12.42
CA PHE A 414 -7.08 -7.37 13.36
C PHE A 414 -8.16 -6.68 14.19
N ARG A 415 -8.00 -6.67 15.51
CA ARG A 415 -8.94 -6.03 16.43
C ARG A 415 -8.61 -4.56 16.61
N ALA A 416 -9.58 -3.69 16.37
CA ALA A 416 -9.44 -2.25 16.59
C ALA A 416 -10.80 -1.58 16.80
N TYR A 417 -10.78 -0.34 17.30
CA TYR A 417 -11.98 0.42 17.58
C TYR A 417 -12.26 1.46 16.48
N THR A 418 -13.54 1.64 16.14
CA THR A 418 -14.03 2.84 15.45
C THR A 418 -15.44 3.18 15.92
N ASP A 419 -15.74 4.46 16.08
CA ASP A 419 -17.02 4.94 16.59
C ASP A 419 -17.37 4.32 17.96
N GLY A 420 -16.34 4.03 18.77
CA GLY A 420 -16.46 3.40 20.08
C GLY A 420 -16.78 1.89 20.06
N TYR A 421 -16.82 1.24 18.89
CA TYR A 421 -17.08 -0.19 18.76
C TYR A 421 -15.83 -0.96 18.31
N ASP A 422 -15.67 -2.15 18.88
CA ASP A 422 -14.59 -3.08 18.53
C ASP A 422 -14.98 -3.91 17.29
N TYR A 423 -14.10 -3.92 16.29
CA TYR A 423 -14.28 -4.61 15.01
C TYR A 423 -13.10 -5.50 14.67
N HIS A 424 -13.34 -6.39 13.72
CA HIS A 424 -12.30 -7.05 12.94
C HIS A 424 -12.07 -6.30 11.62
N TYR A 425 -10.80 -6.01 11.36
CA TYR A 425 -10.31 -5.37 10.16
C TYR A 425 -9.52 -6.34 9.29
N TYR A 426 -9.56 -6.07 7.99
CA TYR A 426 -8.92 -6.86 6.95
C TYR A 426 -8.38 -5.93 5.88
N GLY A 427 -7.21 -6.26 5.32
CA GLY A 427 -6.61 -5.52 4.21
C GLY A 427 -5.10 -5.58 4.25
N SER A 428 -4.49 -5.40 3.09
CA SER A 428 -3.09 -5.05 2.96
C SER A 428 -2.77 -3.70 3.60
N SER A 429 -3.79 -2.86 3.85
CA SER A 429 -3.74 -1.71 4.74
C SER A 429 -3.17 -2.04 6.13
N LEU A 430 -3.52 -3.19 6.73
CA LEU A 430 -2.93 -3.62 8.00
C LEU A 430 -1.47 -4.07 7.84
N ALA A 431 -1.15 -4.67 6.70
CA ALA A 431 0.14 -5.30 6.46
C ALA A 431 1.27 -4.26 6.25
N SER A 432 0.97 -3.15 5.57
CA SER A 432 1.93 -2.08 5.29
C SER A 432 2.54 -1.43 6.55
N PRO A 433 1.75 -0.85 7.49
CA PRO A 433 2.27 -0.24 8.71
C PRO A 433 2.90 -1.28 9.64
N LEU A 434 2.46 -2.54 9.60
CA LEU A 434 3.09 -3.64 10.32
C LEU A 434 4.53 -3.88 9.82
N PHE A 435 4.72 -4.05 8.51
CA PHE A 435 6.06 -4.24 7.95
C PHE A 435 6.92 -2.99 8.12
N ALA A 436 6.33 -1.80 7.99
CA ALA A 436 7.00 -0.53 8.25
C ALA A 436 7.49 -0.44 9.70
N SER A 437 6.69 -0.90 10.66
CA SER A 437 7.06 -0.98 12.08
C SER A 437 8.28 -1.87 12.32
N VAL A 438 8.38 -2.99 11.62
CA VAL A 438 9.58 -3.86 11.65
C VAL A 438 10.83 -3.11 11.18
N LEU A 439 10.76 -2.35 10.09
CA LEU A 439 11.89 -1.55 9.60
C LEU A 439 12.25 -0.41 10.56
N THR A 440 11.26 0.25 11.16
CA THR A 440 11.45 1.31 12.16
C THR A 440 12.18 0.78 13.39
N LEU A 441 11.81 -0.42 13.88
CA LEU A 441 12.52 -1.11 14.96
C LEU A 441 13.95 -1.52 14.58
N ILE A 442 14.17 -1.95 13.33
CA ILE A 442 15.52 -2.29 12.85
C ILE A 442 16.39 -1.03 12.76
N ASN A 443 15.82 0.13 12.40
CA ASN A 443 16.54 1.39 12.40
C ASN A 443 17.05 1.75 13.81
N GLU A 444 16.28 1.50 14.88
CA GLU A 444 16.77 1.69 16.26
C GLU A 444 18.01 0.83 16.57
N GLU A 445 18.01 -0.42 16.12
CA GLU A 445 19.15 -1.32 16.31
C GLU A 445 20.37 -0.84 15.51
N ARG A 446 20.16 -0.28 14.31
CA ARG A 446 21.22 0.32 13.50
C ARG A 446 21.77 1.60 14.15
N PHE A 447 20.91 2.49 14.65
CA PHE A 447 21.34 3.70 15.35
C PHE A 447 22.13 3.39 16.62
N ALA A 448 21.74 2.35 17.37
CA ALA A 448 22.45 1.91 18.57
C ALA A 448 23.91 1.49 18.30
N VAL A 449 24.25 1.16 17.06
CA VAL A 449 25.63 0.83 16.62
C VAL A 449 26.24 1.89 15.69
N GLY A 450 25.66 3.09 15.65
CA GLY A 450 26.17 4.24 14.89
C GLY A 450 25.95 4.19 13.38
N LYS A 451 24.99 3.39 12.90
CA LYS A 451 24.60 3.30 11.48
C LYS A 451 23.41 4.19 11.15
N GLY A 452 23.22 4.49 9.86
CA GLY A 452 22.03 5.19 9.35
C GLY A 452 20.80 4.27 9.20
N PRO A 453 19.65 4.79 8.74
CA PRO A 453 18.47 3.97 8.47
C PRO A 453 18.70 2.96 7.34
N VAL A 454 17.77 2.01 7.17
CA VAL A 454 17.85 0.96 6.13
C VAL A 454 17.57 1.47 4.71
N GLY A 455 16.79 2.55 4.56
CA GLY A 455 16.44 3.13 3.26
C GLY A 455 15.69 2.18 2.32
N PHE A 456 15.86 2.35 1.01
CA PHE A 456 15.17 1.52 0.02
C PHE A 456 15.57 0.03 0.10
N VAL A 457 14.68 -0.80 0.64
CA VAL A 457 14.99 -2.19 1.03
C VAL A 457 14.86 -3.24 -0.08
N ASN A 458 14.11 -2.98 -1.16
CA ASN A 458 13.82 -4.03 -2.15
C ASN A 458 15.08 -4.74 -2.67
N PRO A 459 16.14 -4.05 -3.15
CA PRO A 459 17.30 -4.73 -3.69
C PRO A 459 17.97 -5.68 -2.69
N VAL A 460 17.97 -5.31 -1.41
CA VAL A 460 18.53 -6.12 -0.32
C VAL A 460 17.67 -7.35 -0.06
N LEU A 461 16.35 -7.18 0.02
CA LEU A 461 15.42 -8.28 0.31
C LEU A 461 15.37 -9.30 -0.84
N TYR A 462 15.31 -8.86 -2.09
CA TYR A 462 15.36 -9.77 -3.24
C TYR A 462 16.69 -10.54 -3.33
N ALA A 463 17.79 -9.96 -2.84
CA ALA A 463 19.08 -10.65 -2.74
C ALA A 463 19.16 -11.61 -1.54
N ASN A 464 18.30 -11.44 -0.54
CA ASN A 464 18.33 -12.18 0.72
C ASN A 464 16.94 -12.67 1.17
N PRO A 465 16.16 -13.38 0.32
CA PRO A 465 14.79 -13.77 0.66
C PRO A 465 14.69 -14.67 1.90
N GLN A 466 15.77 -15.34 2.29
CA GLN A 466 15.82 -16.22 3.46
C GLN A 466 15.56 -15.52 4.80
N VAL A 467 15.59 -14.18 4.84
CA VAL A 467 15.25 -13.40 6.05
C VAL A 467 13.75 -13.19 6.25
N LEU A 468 12.94 -13.69 5.33
CA LEU A 468 11.48 -13.66 5.37
C LEU A 468 10.94 -15.09 5.53
N ASN A 469 9.68 -15.21 5.92
CA ASN A 469 8.94 -16.47 5.96
C ASN A 469 8.17 -16.63 4.64
N ASP A 470 8.55 -17.65 3.88
CA ASP A 470 8.01 -17.94 2.54
C ASP A 470 6.56 -18.44 2.62
N ILE A 471 5.63 -17.78 1.92
CA ILE A 471 4.23 -18.19 1.84
C ILE A 471 4.07 -19.04 0.59
N THR A 472 3.50 -20.23 0.72
CA THR A 472 3.54 -21.24 -0.34
C THR A 472 2.18 -21.83 -0.69
N ASN A 473 1.11 -21.26 -0.13
CA ASN A 473 -0.25 -21.73 -0.33
C ASN A 473 -1.23 -20.54 -0.42
N GLY A 474 -2.33 -20.74 -1.13
CA GLY A 474 -3.31 -19.69 -1.44
C GLY A 474 -3.10 -19.07 -2.82
N THR A 475 -4.00 -18.17 -3.19
CA THR A 475 -4.04 -17.50 -4.49
C THR A 475 -4.73 -16.15 -4.35
N ASN A 476 -4.42 -15.19 -5.21
CA ASN A 476 -5.08 -13.88 -5.23
C ASN A 476 -6.18 -13.80 -6.30
N VAL A 477 -7.27 -14.53 -6.04
CA VAL A 477 -8.42 -14.71 -6.95
C VAL A 477 -8.98 -13.37 -7.48
N GLY A 478 -9.44 -13.37 -8.73
CA GLY A 478 -10.04 -12.18 -9.34
C GLY A 478 -10.22 -12.32 -10.86
N CYS A 479 -10.99 -11.40 -11.45
CA CYS A 479 -11.20 -11.32 -12.90
C CYS A 479 -11.66 -12.64 -13.56
N GLY A 480 -12.51 -13.41 -12.88
CA GLY A 480 -13.01 -14.70 -13.36
C GLY A 480 -11.95 -15.80 -13.41
N SER A 481 -10.85 -15.65 -12.66
CA SER A 481 -9.73 -16.58 -12.60
C SER A 481 -9.28 -16.83 -11.17
N GLU A 482 -8.47 -17.87 -10.94
CA GLU A 482 -7.80 -18.09 -9.66
C GLU A 482 -6.72 -17.03 -9.37
N GLY A 483 -6.43 -16.13 -10.31
CA GLY A 483 -5.31 -15.20 -10.19
C GLY A 483 -3.98 -15.95 -10.17
N PHE A 484 -3.03 -15.44 -9.40
CA PHE A 484 -1.70 -16.00 -9.23
C PHE A 484 -1.56 -16.77 -7.92
N LYS A 485 -0.96 -17.95 -8.01
CA LYS A 485 -0.79 -18.86 -6.88
C LYS A 485 0.50 -18.57 -6.11
N ALA A 486 0.43 -18.64 -4.78
CA ALA A 486 1.62 -18.66 -3.96
C ALA A 486 2.45 -19.93 -4.17
N VAL A 487 3.77 -19.78 -4.32
CA VAL A 487 4.72 -20.87 -4.60
C VAL A 487 6.02 -20.63 -3.85
N LYS A 488 6.90 -21.63 -3.78
CA LYS A 488 8.19 -21.47 -3.09
C LYS A 488 9.06 -20.36 -3.68
N GLY A 489 9.32 -19.31 -2.90
CA GLY A 489 10.05 -18.10 -3.30
C GLY A 489 9.10 -16.97 -3.67
N TRP A 490 9.59 -16.00 -4.45
CA TRP A 490 8.74 -14.87 -4.82
C TRP A 490 7.53 -15.29 -5.66
N ASP A 491 6.35 -14.76 -5.33
CA ASP A 491 5.13 -14.84 -6.11
C ASP A 491 4.37 -13.49 -6.12
N PRO A 492 3.51 -13.24 -7.12
CA PRO A 492 2.74 -12.00 -7.23
C PRO A 492 1.43 -12.07 -6.43
N ALA A 493 1.42 -12.76 -5.28
CA ALA A 493 0.33 -12.71 -4.29
C ALA A 493 0.83 -12.27 -2.92
N THR A 494 2.04 -12.69 -2.54
CA THR A 494 2.66 -12.43 -1.22
C THR A 494 4.12 -11.97 -1.29
N GLY A 495 4.66 -11.81 -2.50
CA GLY A 495 6.00 -11.32 -2.71
C GLY A 495 7.03 -12.30 -2.17
N LEU A 496 8.03 -11.81 -1.46
CA LEU A 496 9.07 -12.63 -0.82
C LEU A 496 8.61 -13.24 0.51
N GLY A 497 7.42 -12.91 1.00
CA GLY A 497 6.84 -13.41 2.25
C GLY A 497 6.86 -12.44 3.42
N THR A 498 6.61 -12.96 4.63
CA THR A 498 6.37 -12.19 5.86
C THR A 498 7.63 -11.98 6.70
N PRO A 499 7.69 -10.94 7.57
CA PRO A 499 8.94 -10.63 8.27
C PRO A 499 9.34 -11.69 9.30
N ASP A 500 10.63 -12.06 9.33
CA ASP A 500 11.28 -12.72 10.47
C ASP A 500 12.24 -11.71 11.10
N TYR A 501 11.75 -11.00 12.13
CA TYR A 501 12.46 -9.85 12.71
C TYR A 501 13.92 -10.20 13.11
N PRO A 502 14.21 -11.31 13.82
CA PRO A 502 15.59 -11.68 14.15
C PRO A 502 16.52 -11.82 12.93
N LYS A 503 16.05 -12.46 11.85
CA LYS A 503 16.84 -12.64 10.63
C LYS A 503 17.04 -11.31 9.90
N MET A 504 15.98 -10.52 9.76
CA MET A 504 16.05 -9.20 9.15
C MET A 504 17.00 -8.28 9.91
N LYS A 505 16.86 -8.19 11.24
CA LYS A 505 17.76 -7.42 12.11
C LYS A 505 19.21 -7.82 11.88
N LYS A 506 19.51 -9.12 11.89
CA LYS A 506 20.88 -9.61 11.65
C LYS A 506 21.41 -9.13 10.29
N LEU A 507 20.67 -9.33 9.22
CA LEU A 507 21.06 -8.89 7.87
C LEU A 507 21.31 -7.39 7.82
N PHE A 508 20.36 -6.58 8.28
CA PHE A 508 20.46 -5.14 8.19
C PHE A 508 21.52 -4.56 9.11
N LEU A 509 21.94 -5.22 10.18
CA LEU A 509 23.10 -4.79 10.98
C LEU A 509 24.45 -5.06 10.28
N GLU A 510 24.52 -6.04 9.40
CA GLU A 510 25.73 -6.38 8.63
C GLU A 510 25.96 -5.42 7.45
N LEU A 511 24.90 -4.80 6.92
CA LEU A 511 24.97 -3.83 5.84
C LEU A 511 25.56 -2.49 6.30
N PRO A 512 26.24 -1.73 5.41
CA PRO A 512 26.86 -0.43 5.71
C PRO A 512 26.01 0.49 6.59
#